data_AF-A0A1C5P3I0-F1
#
_entry.id   AF-A0A1C5P3I0-F1
#
_cell.length_a   1.000
_cell.length_b   1.000
_cell.length_c   1.000
_cell.angle_alpha   90.00
_cell.angle_beta   90.00
_cell.angle_gamma   90.00
#
_symmetry.space_group_name_H-M   'P 1'
#
loop_
_entity.id
_entity.type
_entity.pdbx_description
1 polymer ?
#
loop_
_entity_poly.entity_id
_entity_poly.type
_entity_poly.pdbx_seq_one_letter_code
_entity_poly.pdbx_strand_id
1 'polypeptide(L)'
;MTPYKEYAIKLDKAFKRARANYLEAFAELTEAKEAYDKASTSDRPEVFSGERAARIASTKANYLYAENIFKNASRNIWDDYENTVSKITEEFNEAAASYYSVKPELVDDNALSLLNSGIMTPEDVFRMSDKYANNPTMRRLIADHAGKMADDTQFEGSRASLLRFSAKLAHEKDDIIKSWDSLVATASCYAGYKRTNYGPDYVISMNQHWDEVSENINNL
;
A
#
# COMPACT_ATOMS: atom_id res chain seq x y z
N MET A 1 -2.35 -19.08 0.78
CA MET A 1 -2.67 -17.64 0.88
C MET A 1 -1.62 -16.89 0.11
N THR A 2 -2.00 -15.97 -0.78
CA THR A 2 -1.03 -15.14 -1.52
C THR A 2 -0.29 -14.21 -0.55
N PRO A 3 0.99 -13.87 -0.81
CA PRO A 3 1.75 -13.00 0.09
C PRO A 3 1.12 -11.61 0.26
N TYR A 4 0.33 -11.16 -0.71
CA TYR A 4 -0.24 -9.82 -0.80
C TYR A 4 -0.93 -9.32 0.48
N LYS A 5 -1.84 -10.10 1.07
CA LYS A 5 -2.61 -9.64 2.24
C LYS A 5 -1.70 -9.27 3.43
N GLU A 6 -0.71 -10.11 3.71
CA GLU A 6 0.22 -9.88 4.82
C GLU A 6 1.00 -8.57 4.65
N TYR A 7 1.53 -8.34 3.44
CA TYR A 7 2.30 -7.14 3.14
C TYR A 7 1.44 -5.89 3.08
N ALA A 8 0.20 -5.99 2.60
CA ALA A 8 -0.74 -4.87 2.63
C ALA A 8 -1.07 -4.43 4.06
N ILE A 9 -1.19 -5.37 5.00
CA ILE A 9 -1.34 -5.07 6.43
C ILE A 9 -0.08 -4.42 7.01
N LYS A 10 1.12 -4.89 6.63
CA LYS A 10 2.39 -4.25 7.05
C LYS A 10 2.46 -2.80 6.58
N LEU A 11 2.07 -2.54 5.32
CA LEU A 11 2.02 -1.20 4.75
C LEU A 11 1.02 -0.29 5.50
N ASP A 12 -0.19 -0.78 5.79
CA ASP A 12 -1.19 -0.03 6.57
C ASP A 12 -0.65 0.38 7.94
N LYS A 13 -0.02 -0.56 8.65
CA LYS A 13 0.60 -0.28 9.97
C LYS A 13 1.71 0.76 9.87
N ALA A 14 2.56 0.67 8.85
CA ALA A 14 3.63 1.65 8.62
C ALA A 14 3.05 3.05 8.37
N PHE A 15 2.01 3.15 7.54
CA PHE A 15 1.33 4.42 7.24
C PHE A 15 0.72 5.03 8.50
N LYS A 16 -0.08 4.25 9.24
CA LYS A 16 -0.76 4.73 10.47
C LYS A 16 0.23 5.16 11.54
N ARG A 17 1.38 4.48 11.66
CA ARG A 17 2.47 4.90 12.55
C ARG A 17 3.07 6.24 12.13
N ALA A 18 3.39 6.43 10.86
CA ALA A 18 3.93 7.69 10.35
C ALA A 18 2.94 8.84 10.56
N ARG A 19 1.66 8.62 10.26
CA ARG A 19 0.57 9.57 10.51
C ARG A 19 0.47 9.94 12.00
N ALA A 20 0.53 8.97 12.90
CA ALA A 20 0.46 9.24 14.34
C ALA A 20 1.62 10.14 14.80
N ASN A 21 2.85 9.81 14.41
CA ASN A 21 4.04 10.61 14.72
C ASN A 21 3.94 12.03 14.14
N TYR A 22 3.40 12.17 12.93
CA TYR A 22 3.21 13.46 12.29
C TYR A 22 2.20 14.33 13.04
N LEU A 23 1.08 13.74 13.47
CA LEU A 23 0.05 14.44 14.25
C LEU A 23 0.58 14.89 15.62
N GLU A 24 1.39 14.06 16.27
CA GLU A 24 2.06 14.41 17.52
C GLU A 24 2.99 15.62 17.34
N ALA A 25 3.87 15.59 16.34
CA ALA A 25 4.75 16.72 16.03
C ALA A 25 3.97 18.00 15.66
N PHE A 26 2.83 17.84 14.96
CA PHE A 26 1.99 18.97 14.59
C PHE A 26 1.25 19.59 15.78
N ALA A 27 0.90 18.78 16.78
CA ALA A 27 0.27 19.26 18.01
C ALA A 27 1.20 20.22 18.77
N GLU A 28 2.50 19.90 18.86
CA GLU A 28 3.49 20.79 19.49
C GLU A 28 3.62 22.15 18.79
N LEU A 29 3.63 22.15 17.44
CA LEU A 29 3.62 23.38 16.65
C LEU A 29 2.34 24.20 16.90
N THR A 30 1.21 23.51 16.99
CA THR A 30 -0.10 24.14 17.21
C THR A 30 -0.15 24.81 18.58
N GLU A 31 0.32 24.15 19.64
CA GLU A 31 0.38 24.72 20.99
C GLU A 31 1.25 25.99 21.03
N ALA A 32 2.43 25.96 20.38
CA ALA A 32 3.31 27.12 20.32
C ALA A 32 2.67 28.29 19.55
N LYS A 33 1.91 27.99 18.49
CA LYS A 33 1.16 28.99 17.72
C LYS A 33 0.04 29.61 18.54
N GLU A 34 -0.76 28.78 19.23
CA GLU A 34 -1.85 29.26 20.10
C GLU A 34 -1.33 30.15 21.23
N ALA A 35 -0.18 29.80 21.82
CA ALA A 35 0.48 30.63 22.83
C ALA A 35 0.90 32.01 22.27
N TYR A 36 1.41 32.05 21.04
CA TYR A 36 1.74 33.28 20.34
C TYR A 36 0.51 34.12 20.01
N ASP A 37 -0.53 33.51 19.45
CA ASP A 37 -1.78 34.19 19.08
C ASP A 37 -2.46 34.78 20.33
N LYS A 38 -2.51 34.02 21.43
CA LYS A 38 -3.01 34.47 22.73
C LYS A 38 -2.18 35.63 23.29
N ALA A 39 -0.85 35.58 23.20
CA ALA A 39 0.00 36.69 23.65
C ALA A 39 -0.22 37.96 22.83
N SER A 40 -0.45 37.80 21.52
CA SER A 40 -0.61 38.90 20.56
C SER A 40 -1.97 39.61 20.65
N THR A 41 -3.01 38.87 21.02
CA THR A 41 -4.40 39.36 21.15
C THR A 41 -4.80 39.72 22.58
N SER A 42 -3.96 39.41 23.58
CA SER A 42 -4.29 39.68 24.98
C SER A 42 -4.22 41.18 25.32
N ASP A 43 -5.30 41.67 25.93
CA ASP A 43 -5.44 43.01 26.53
C ASP A 43 -5.13 43.02 28.04
N ARG A 44 -4.33 42.06 28.52
CA ARG A 44 -3.91 42.04 29.93
C ARG A 44 -3.14 43.33 30.26
N PRO A 45 -3.47 44.01 31.37
CA PRO A 45 -2.74 45.19 31.81
C PRO A 45 -1.28 44.82 32.11
N GLU A 46 -0.36 45.72 31.75
CA GLU A 46 1.06 45.55 32.06
C GLU A 46 1.32 45.79 33.55
N VAL A 47 2.16 44.95 34.14
CA VAL A 47 2.70 45.13 35.50
C VAL A 47 3.91 46.07 35.47
N PHE A 48 4.67 46.06 34.38
CA PHE A 48 5.78 46.97 34.12
C PHE A 48 5.86 47.34 32.64
N SER A 49 6.46 48.50 32.35
CA SER A 49 6.58 49.01 30.98
C SER A 49 7.29 48.01 30.07
N GLY A 50 6.63 47.62 28.97
CA GLY A 50 7.22 46.74 27.96
C GLY A 50 7.01 45.24 28.22
N GLU A 51 6.31 44.85 29.30
CA GLU A 51 5.98 43.45 29.58
C GLU A 51 5.23 42.80 28.41
N ARG A 52 4.25 43.50 27.80
CA ARG A 52 3.48 42.96 26.67
C ARG A 52 4.38 42.67 25.48
N ALA A 53 5.28 43.60 25.15
CA ALA A 53 6.22 43.44 24.06
C ALA A 53 7.18 42.27 24.30
N ALA A 54 7.69 42.13 25.53
CA ALA A 54 8.56 41.02 25.92
C ALA A 54 7.84 39.66 25.82
N ARG A 55 6.58 39.58 26.28
CA ARG A 55 5.76 38.37 26.18
C ARG A 55 5.51 37.95 24.73
N ILE A 56 5.13 38.89 23.86
CA ILE A 56 4.92 38.62 22.43
C ILE A 56 6.22 38.16 21.75
N ALA A 57 7.34 38.83 22.04
CA ALA A 57 8.63 38.46 21.47
C ALA A 57 9.06 37.04 21.89
N SER A 58 8.87 36.69 23.16
CA SER A 58 9.18 35.37 23.70
C SER A 58 8.32 34.27 23.07
N THR A 59 7.00 34.45 23.00
CA THR A 59 6.11 33.45 22.37
C THR A 59 6.33 33.33 20.87
N LYS A 60 6.65 34.44 20.18
CA LYS A 60 7.04 34.40 18.76
C LYS A 60 8.32 33.61 18.53
N ALA A 61 9.33 33.79 19.39
CA ALA A 61 10.57 33.03 19.31
C ALA A 61 10.32 31.53 19.50
N ASN A 62 9.48 31.16 20.49
CA ASN A 62 9.08 29.78 20.73
C ASN A 62 8.31 29.18 19.53
N TYR A 63 7.38 29.93 18.94
CA TYR A 63 6.66 29.50 17.74
C TYR A 63 7.60 29.24 16.55
N LEU A 64 8.54 30.17 16.27
CA LEU A 64 9.52 29.98 15.20
C LEU A 64 10.47 28.82 15.47
N TYR A 65 10.83 28.58 16.73
CA TYR A 65 11.61 27.40 17.11
C TYR A 65 10.83 26.12 16.86
N ALA A 66 9.58 26.03 17.35
CA ALA A 66 8.70 24.90 17.13
C ALA A 66 8.45 24.65 15.63
N GLU A 67 8.33 25.70 14.80
CA GLU A 67 8.18 25.56 13.35
C GLU A 67 9.41 24.86 12.71
N ASN A 68 10.62 25.22 13.14
CA ASN A 68 11.84 24.57 12.64
C ASN A 68 11.95 23.12 13.11
N ILE A 69 11.61 22.84 14.38
CA ILE A 69 11.57 21.48 14.92
C ILE A 69 10.56 20.63 14.14
N PHE A 70 9.34 21.14 13.93
CA PHE A 70 8.31 20.47 13.17
C PHE A 70 8.72 20.20 11.72
N LYS A 71 9.32 21.17 11.02
CA LYS A 71 9.82 20.98 9.64
C LYS A 71 10.81 19.82 9.57
N ASN A 72 11.74 19.74 10.51
CA ASN A 72 12.71 18.65 10.58
C ASN A 72 12.04 17.31 10.93
N ALA A 73 11.18 17.30 11.95
CA ALA A 73 10.45 16.10 12.37
C ALA A 73 9.58 15.54 11.25
N SER A 74 8.79 16.39 10.59
CA SER A 74 7.94 16.05 9.44
C SER A 74 8.76 15.37 8.35
N ARG A 75 9.88 15.95 7.94
CA ARG A 75 10.76 15.35 6.95
C ARG A 75 11.24 13.97 7.37
N ASN A 76 11.79 13.85 8.58
CA ASN A 76 12.34 12.58 9.07
C ASN A 76 11.27 11.49 9.17
N ILE A 77 10.05 11.83 9.61
CA ILE A 77 8.93 10.89 9.70
C ILE A 77 8.60 10.30 8.33
N TRP A 78 8.54 11.15 7.29
CA TRP A 78 8.21 10.70 5.95
C TRP A 78 9.38 9.99 5.25
N ASP A 79 10.62 10.41 5.48
CA ASP A 79 11.83 9.72 5.01
C ASP A 79 11.91 8.30 5.63
N ASP A 80 11.65 8.17 6.94
CA ASP A 80 11.60 6.88 7.63
C ASP A 80 10.44 5.98 7.14
N TYR A 81 9.29 6.59 6.83
CA TYR A 81 8.17 5.90 6.23
C TYR A 81 8.52 5.35 4.84
N GLU A 82 9.12 6.15 3.95
CA GLU A 82 9.55 5.70 2.62
C GLU A 82 10.55 4.54 2.74
N ASN A 83 11.56 4.66 3.61
CA ASN A 83 12.52 3.60 3.86
C ASN A 83 11.83 2.30 4.33
N THR A 84 10.80 2.42 5.16
CA THR A 84 10.01 1.28 5.62
C THR A 84 9.21 0.66 4.47
N VAL A 85 8.55 1.48 3.64
CA VAL A 85 7.79 1.02 2.47
C VAL A 85 8.68 0.32 1.44
N SER A 86 9.89 0.83 1.21
CA SER A 86 10.88 0.18 0.33
C SER A 86 11.23 -1.22 0.81
N LYS A 87 11.53 -1.39 2.12
CA LYS A 87 11.82 -2.70 2.71
C LYS A 87 10.63 -3.66 2.61
N ILE A 88 9.42 -3.18 2.91
CA ILE A 88 8.20 -3.99 2.78
C ILE A 88 8.01 -4.43 1.31
N THR A 89 8.31 -3.56 0.36
CA THR A 89 8.21 -3.85 -1.08
C THR A 89 9.25 -4.89 -1.52
N GLU A 90 10.48 -4.80 -1.03
CA GLU A 90 11.53 -5.80 -1.26
C GLU A 90 11.09 -7.17 -0.72
N GLU A 91 10.67 -7.25 0.54
CA GLU A 91 10.18 -8.48 1.15
C GLU A 91 8.97 -9.07 0.39
N PHE A 92 8.03 -8.22 -0.05
CA PHE A 92 6.89 -8.63 -0.87
C PHE A 92 7.34 -9.25 -2.19
N ASN A 93 8.27 -8.60 -2.90
CA ASN A 93 8.77 -9.07 -4.19
C ASN A 93 9.50 -10.41 -4.06
N GLU A 94 10.29 -10.59 -3.00
CA GLU A 94 10.92 -11.87 -2.68
C GLU A 94 9.90 -12.96 -2.38
N ALA A 95 8.89 -12.66 -1.56
CA ALA A 95 7.83 -13.60 -1.23
C ALA A 95 6.98 -13.96 -2.46
N ALA A 96 6.65 -13.01 -3.32
CA ALA A 96 5.96 -13.24 -4.58
C ALA A 96 6.81 -14.07 -5.54
N ALA A 97 8.09 -13.76 -5.70
CA ALA A 97 9.01 -14.55 -6.53
C ALA A 97 9.12 -16.00 -6.04
N SER A 98 9.24 -16.20 -4.73
CA SER A 98 9.29 -17.53 -4.11
C SER A 98 7.97 -18.30 -4.24
N TYR A 99 6.83 -17.64 -3.98
CA TYR A 99 5.51 -18.25 -4.10
C TYR A 99 5.24 -18.70 -5.54
N TYR A 100 5.47 -17.82 -6.51
CA TYR A 100 5.29 -18.09 -7.93
C TYR A 100 6.51 -18.73 -8.59
N SER A 101 7.44 -19.33 -7.86
CA SER A 101 8.48 -20.17 -8.49
C SER A 101 7.89 -21.53 -8.86
N VAL A 102 8.39 -22.14 -9.95
CA VAL A 102 7.96 -23.50 -10.33
C VAL A 102 8.56 -24.49 -9.34
N LYS A 103 7.71 -25.31 -8.75
CA LYS A 103 8.05 -26.26 -7.69
C LYS A 103 7.54 -27.66 -8.05
N PRO A 104 8.42 -28.62 -8.40
CA PRO A 104 8.04 -29.98 -8.77
C PRO A 104 7.20 -30.69 -7.71
N GLU A 105 7.50 -30.46 -6.44
CA GLU A 105 6.78 -31.03 -5.29
C GLU A 105 5.32 -30.55 -5.18
N LEU A 106 4.96 -29.48 -5.89
CA LEU A 106 3.58 -29.01 -5.98
C LEU A 106 2.82 -29.65 -7.16
N VAL A 107 3.46 -30.48 -7.98
CA VAL A 107 2.77 -31.17 -9.07
C VAL A 107 1.90 -32.30 -8.51
N ASP A 108 0.63 -32.32 -8.92
CA ASP A 108 -0.30 -33.42 -8.66
C ASP A 108 -0.37 -34.32 -9.89
N ASP A 109 0.22 -35.51 -9.78
CA ASP A 109 0.34 -36.46 -10.89
C ASP A 109 -1.02 -36.92 -11.44
N ASN A 110 -2.06 -37.00 -10.59
CA ASN A 110 -3.39 -37.39 -11.05
C ASN A 110 -4.02 -36.27 -11.88
N ALA A 111 -3.90 -35.02 -11.45
CA ALA A 111 -4.37 -33.88 -12.24
C ALA A 111 -3.57 -33.73 -13.54
N LEU A 112 -2.25 -33.93 -13.51
CA LEU A 112 -1.44 -33.91 -14.72
C LEU A 112 -1.84 -35.02 -15.70
N SER A 113 -2.15 -36.22 -15.19
CA SER A 113 -2.66 -37.32 -16.00
C SER A 113 -4.01 -37.00 -16.64
N LEU A 114 -4.92 -36.34 -15.91
CA LEU A 114 -6.20 -35.86 -16.46
C LEU A 114 -5.99 -34.81 -17.56
N LEU A 115 -5.13 -33.81 -17.34
CA LEU A 115 -4.79 -32.80 -18.35
C LEU A 115 -4.24 -33.45 -19.64
N ASN A 116 -3.47 -34.53 -19.51
CA ASN A 116 -2.86 -35.22 -20.66
C ASN A 116 -3.78 -36.27 -21.33
N SER A 117 -4.94 -36.57 -20.74
CA SER A 117 -5.80 -37.68 -21.20
C SER A 117 -6.63 -37.36 -22.45
N GLY A 118 -6.77 -36.09 -22.80
CA GLY A 118 -7.62 -35.62 -23.91
C GLY A 118 -9.13 -35.62 -23.62
N ILE A 119 -9.56 -36.01 -22.41
CA ILE A 119 -10.99 -36.05 -22.04
C ILE A 119 -11.51 -34.72 -21.49
N MET A 120 -10.61 -33.79 -21.16
CA MET A 120 -10.94 -32.53 -20.48
C MET A 120 -11.80 -31.64 -21.40
N THR A 121 -12.91 -31.12 -20.86
CA THR A 121 -13.66 -30.03 -21.49
C THR A 121 -13.15 -28.66 -21.02
N PRO A 122 -13.44 -27.56 -21.74
CA PRO A 122 -13.13 -26.21 -21.25
C PRO A 122 -13.66 -25.94 -19.83
N GLU A 123 -14.86 -26.40 -19.52
CA GLU A 123 -15.48 -26.28 -18.19
C GLU A 123 -14.69 -27.03 -17.11
N ASP A 124 -14.19 -28.23 -17.42
CA ASP A 124 -13.36 -29.01 -16.49
C ASP A 124 -12.04 -28.28 -16.20
N VAL A 125 -11.42 -27.68 -17.22
CA VAL A 125 -10.19 -26.90 -17.09
C VAL A 125 -10.40 -25.68 -16.18
N PHE A 126 -11.51 -24.95 -16.36
CA PHE A 126 -11.82 -23.79 -15.52
C PHE A 126 -12.02 -24.19 -14.05
N ARG A 127 -12.82 -25.24 -13.78
CA ARG A 127 -13.06 -25.74 -12.42
C ARG A 127 -11.80 -26.30 -11.76
N MET A 128 -10.92 -26.92 -12.54
CA MET A 128 -9.67 -27.47 -12.03
C MET A 128 -8.77 -26.35 -11.47
N SER A 129 -8.74 -25.16 -12.08
CA SER A 129 -7.98 -24.03 -11.52
C SER A 129 -8.45 -23.64 -10.12
N ASP A 130 -9.76 -23.69 -9.84
CA ASP A 130 -10.30 -23.34 -8.52
C ASP A 130 -9.81 -24.32 -7.44
N LYS A 131 -9.76 -25.62 -7.76
CA LYS A 131 -9.19 -26.65 -6.86
C LYS A 131 -7.74 -26.34 -6.50
N TYR A 132 -6.97 -25.82 -7.45
CA TYR A 132 -5.55 -25.51 -7.29
C TYR A 132 -5.28 -24.03 -7.02
N ALA A 133 -6.26 -23.26 -6.50
CA ALA A 133 -6.12 -21.81 -6.29
C ALA A 133 -4.85 -21.39 -5.51
N ASN A 134 -4.41 -22.22 -4.55
CA ASN A 134 -3.21 -21.99 -3.73
C ASN A 134 -1.95 -22.73 -4.24
N ASN A 135 -1.99 -23.30 -5.45
CA ASN A 135 -0.90 -24.05 -6.05
C ASN A 135 -0.48 -23.40 -7.38
N PRO A 136 0.43 -22.42 -7.35
CA PRO A 136 0.82 -21.66 -8.54
C PRO A 136 1.51 -22.53 -9.61
N THR A 137 2.20 -23.61 -9.22
CA THR A 137 2.76 -24.57 -10.18
C THR A 137 1.65 -25.24 -11.00
N MET A 138 0.66 -25.82 -10.33
CA MET A 138 -0.47 -26.48 -11.01
C MET A 138 -1.29 -25.50 -11.84
N ARG A 139 -1.52 -24.28 -11.35
CA ARG A 139 -2.25 -23.26 -12.11
C ARG A 139 -1.56 -22.89 -13.42
N ARG A 140 -0.23 -22.86 -13.47
CA ARG A 140 0.51 -22.65 -14.73
C ARG A 140 0.38 -23.83 -15.69
N LEU A 141 0.40 -25.06 -15.18
CA LEU A 141 0.15 -26.25 -16.01
C LEU A 141 -1.26 -26.22 -16.61
N ILE A 142 -2.25 -25.83 -15.81
CA ILE A 142 -3.64 -25.65 -16.26
C ILE A 142 -3.75 -24.51 -17.29
N ALA A 143 -3.02 -23.41 -17.09
CA ALA A 143 -2.97 -22.29 -18.04
C ALA A 143 -2.39 -22.70 -19.40
N ASP A 144 -1.28 -23.44 -19.40
CA ASP A 144 -0.64 -23.97 -20.61
C ASP A 144 -1.57 -24.93 -21.35
N HIS A 145 -2.23 -25.84 -20.62
CA HIS A 145 -3.22 -26.75 -21.18
C HIS A 145 -4.41 -25.99 -21.79
N ALA A 146 -4.95 -24.97 -21.11
CA ALA A 146 -6.02 -24.13 -21.63
C ALA A 146 -5.60 -23.41 -22.93
N GLY A 147 -4.35 -22.93 -23.01
CA GLY A 147 -3.80 -22.32 -24.21
C GLY A 147 -3.76 -23.29 -25.39
N LYS A 148 -3.24 -24.50 -25.17
CA LYS A 148 -3.22 -25.58 -26.18
C LYS A 148 -4.62 -26.00 -26.62
N MET A 149 -5.56 -26.11 -25.69
CA MET A 149 -6.95 -26.43 -25.98
C MET A 149 -7.62 -25.35 -26.85
N ALA A 150 -7.22 -24.08 -26.72
CA ALA A 150 -7.76 -22.99 -27.52
C ALA A 150 -7.34 -23.04 -29.00
N ASP A 151 -6.26 -23.76 -29.31
CA ASP A 151 -5.77 -23.98 -30.68
C ASP A 151 -6.44 -25.19 -31.36
N ASP A 152 -7.19 -25.99 -30.61
CA ASP A 152 -7.94 -27.13 -31.15
C ASP A 152 -9.28 -26.68 -31.75
N THR A 153 -9.50 -27.05 -33.01
CA THR A 153 -10.74 -26.81 -33.75
C THR A 153 -11.99 -27.37 -33.07
N GLN A 154 -11.86 -28.44 -32.26
CA GLN A 154 -12.97 -29.01 -31.50
C GLN A 154 -13.59 -28.00 -30.50
N PHE A 155 -12.80 -27.02 -30.04
CA PHE A 155 -13.21 -26.05 -29.02
C PHE A 155 -13.28 -24.62 -29.56
N GLU A 156 -13.47 -24.43 -30.87
CA GLU A 156 -13.53 -23.11 -31.50
C GLU A 156 -14.53 -22.16 -30.82
N GLY A 157 -15.68 -22.68 -30.38
CA GLY A 157 -16.70 -21.91 -29.65
C GLY A 157 -16.24 -21.37 -28.29
N SER A 158 -15.22 -21.98 -27.67
CA SER A 158 -14.67 -21.61 -26.35
C SER A 158 -13.29 -20.96 -26.44
N ARG A 159 -12.72 -20.83 -27.64
CA ARG A 159 -11.36 -20.33 -27.89
C ARG A 159 -11.05 -19.02 -27.17
N ALA A 160 -11.93 -18.02 -27.29
CA ALA A 160 -11.70 -16.72 -26.68
C ALA A 160 -11.66 -16.77 -25.14
N SER A 161 -12.51 -17.60 -24.53
CA SER A 161 -12.56 -17.79 -23.08
C SER A 161 -11.32 -18.53 -22.58
N LEU A 162 -10.88 -19.56 -23.29
CA LEU A 162 -9.67 -20.33 -22.98
C LEU A 162 -8.41 -19.45 -23.06
N LEU A 163 -8.26 -18.63 -24.10
CA LEU A 163 -7.12 -17.71 -24.22
C LEU A 163 -7.10 -16.67 -23.11
N ARG A 164 -8.25 -16.05 -22.78
CA ARG A 164 -8.33 -15.10 -21.66
C ARG A 164 -7.98 -15.75 -20.33
N PHE A 165 -8.47 -16.97 -20.10
CA PHE A 165 -8.20 -17.73 -18.89
C PHE A 165 -6.72 -18.13 -18.78
N SER A 166 -6.14 -18.67 -19.86
CA SER A 166 -4.73 -19.01 -19.96
C SER A 166 -3.85 -17.80 -19.66
N ALA A 167 -4.12 -16.67 -20.33
CA ALA A 167 -3.39 -15.42 -20.10
C ALA A 167 -3.51 -14.94 -18.65
N LYS A 168 -4.72 -14.95 -18.08
CA LYS A 168 -4.94 -14.55 -16.68
C LYS A 168 -4.10 -15.39 -15.71
N LEU A 169 -4.08 -16.72 -15.88
CA LEU A 169 -3.31 -17.61 -15.01
C LEU A 169 -1.80 -17.51 -15.24
N ALA A 170 -1.36 -17.30 -16.49
CA ALA A 170 0.05 -17.14 -16.82
C ALA A 170 0.65 -15.86 -16.23
N HIS A 171 -0.14 -14.78 -16.18
CA HIS A 171 0.30 -13.46 -15.72
C HIS A 171 -0.03 -13.13 -14.25
N GLU A 172 -0.50 -14.09 -13.44
CA GLU A 172 -0.90 -13.81 -12.05
C GLU A 172 0.19 -13.17 -11.20
N LYS A 173 1.45 -13.56 -11.43
CA LYS A 173 2.59 -12.95 -10.74
C LYS A 173 2.72 -11.46 -11.08
N ASP A 174 2.61 -11.12 -12.36
CA ASP A 174 2.76 -9.74 -12.82
C ASP A 174 1.57 -8.90 -12.34
N ASP A 175 0.37 -9.46 -12.33
CA ASP A 175 -0.85 -8.79 -11.86
C ASP A 175 -0.82 -8.52 -10.36
N ILE A 176 -0.29 -9.44 -9.54
CA ILE A 176 -0.15 -9.19 -8.10
C ILE A 176 0.93 -8.14 -7.81
N ILE A 177 2.03 -8.11 -8.58
CA ILE A 177 3.06 -7.08 -8.45
C ILE A 177 2.50 -5.71 -8.84
N LYS A 178 1.77 -5.60 -9.95
CA LYS A 178 1.10 -4.34 -10.34
C LYS A 178 0.09 -3.87 -9.30
N SER A 179 -0.65 -4.80 -8.70
CA SER A 179 -1.61 -4.48 -7.63
C SER A 179 -0.89 -3.92 -6.41
N TRP A 180 0.26 -4.49 -6.05
CA TRP A 180 1.11 -3.99 -4.97
C TRP A 180 1.66 -2.60 -5.27
N ASP A 181 2.23 -2.40 -6.45
CA ASP A 181 2.79 -1.10 -6.86
C ASP A 181 1.71 0.00 -6.85
N SER A 182 0.50 -0.34 -7.30
CA SER A 182 -0.66 0.55 -7.24
C SER A 182 -1.05 0.90 -5.80
N LEU A 183 -1.03 -0.08 -4.88
CA LEU A 183 -1.31 0.15 -3.47
C LEU A 183 -0.26 1.07 -2.83
N VAL A 184 1.03 0.83 -3.09
CA VAL A 184 2.14 1.66 -2.60
C VAL A 184 2.07 3.10 -3.16
N ALA A 185 1.72 3.24 -4.43
CA ALA A 185 1.53 4.55 -5.06
C ALA A 185 0.34 5.31 -4.42
N THR A 186 -0.76 4.61 -4.17
CA THR A 186 -1.93 5.16 -3.47
C THR A 186 -1.57 5.61 -2.05
N ALA A 187 -0.84 4.78 -1.29
CA ALA A 187 -0.36 5.14 0.05
C ALA A 187 0.53 6.38 0.01
N SER A 188 1.47 6.44 -0.95
CA SER A 188 2.35 7.59 -1.15
C SER A 188 1.60 8.87 -1.51
N CYS A 189 0.51 8.76 -2.27
CA CYS A 189 -0.37 9.89 -2.60
C CYS A 189 -1.04 10.44 -1.33
N TYR A 190 -1.64 9.55 -0.53
CA TYR A 190 -2.34 9.94 0.69
C TYR A 190 -1.41 10.37 1.84
N ALA A 191 -0.15 9.98 1.81
CA ALA A 191 0.87 10.52 2.71
C ALA A 191 1.05 12.05 2.53
N GLY A 192 0.73 12.60 1.34
CA GLY A 192 0.60 14.04 1.09
C GLY A 192 1.87 14.89 1.13
N TYR A 193 2.95 14.43 1.77
CA TYR A 193 4.17 15.19 2.05
C TYR A 193 4.97 15.60 0.81
N LYS A 194 4.80 14.89 -0.32
CA LYS A 194 5.51 15.21 -1.57
C LYS A 194 5.06 16.53 -2.20
N ARG A 195 3.93 17.11 -1.75
CA ARG A 195 3.47 18.41 -2.23
C ARG A 195 3.90 19.53 -1.28
N THR A 196 5.16 19.95 -1.42
CA THR A 196 5.85 20.92 -0.56
C THR A 196 5.24 22.32 -0.52
N ASN A 197 4.35 22.65 -1.48
CA ASN A 197 3.69 23.96 -1.55
C ASN A 197 2.50 24.09 -0.60
N TYR A 198 2.05 22.98 0.01
CA TYR A 198 0.91 22.98 0.92
C TYR A 198 1.37 22.87 2.38
N GLY A 199 0.59 23.50 3.27
CA GLY A 199 0.87 23.49 4.71
C GLY A 199 0.47 22.17 5.38
N PRO A 200 0.72 22.05 6.70
CA PRO A 200 0.48 20.81 7.44
C PRO A 200 -0.96 20.29 7.38
N ASP A 201 -1.94 21.19 7.31
CA ASP A 201 -3.36 20.85 7.23
C ASP A 201 -3.69 20.02 5.97
N TYR A 202 -2.99 20.28 4.87
CA TYR A 202 -3.16 19.50 3.64
C TYR A 202 -2.71 18.05 3.83
N VAL A 203 -1.55 17.85 4.46
CA VAL A 203 -1.02 16.51 4.76
C VAL A 203 -1.99 15.75 5.67
N ILE A 204 -2.55 16.41 6.68
CA ILE A 204 -3.54 15.81 7.59
C ILE A 204 -4.81 15.40 6.83
N SER A 205 -5.32 16.28 5.96
CA SER A 205 -6.48 15.98 5.12
C SER A 205 -6.22 14.80 4.19
N MET A 206 -5.06 14.75 3.53
CA MET A 206 -4.70 13.63 2.65
C MET A 206 -4.61 12.31 3.42
N ASN A 207 -4.01 12.34 4.62
CA ASN A 207 -3.83 11.16 5.46
C ASN A 207 -5.15 10.49 5.88
N GLN A 208 -6.25 11.25 5.98
CA GLN A 208 -7.56 10.72 6.36
C GLN A 208 -8.14 9.79 5.28
N HIS A 209 -7.87 10.06 4.01
CA HIS A 209 -8.37 9.23 2.90
C HIS A 209 -7.73 7.84 2.85
N TRP A 210 -6.60 7.62 3.52
CA TRP A 210 -6.01 6.28 3.63
C TRP A 210 -6.91 5.29 4.38
N ASP A 211 -7.69 5.77 5.35
CA ASP A 211 -8.54 4.87 6.16
C ASP A 211 -9.58 4.15 5.27
N GLU A 212 -10.19 4.87 4.31
CA GLU A 212 -11.12 4.33 3.31
C GLU A 212 -10.51 3.21 2.45
N VAL A 213 -9.23 3.35 2.10
CA VAL A 213 -8.50 2.32 1.35
C VAL A 213 -8.12 1.15 2.26
N SER A 214 -7.69 1.43 3.49
CA SER A 214 -7.21 0.42 4.44
C SER A 214 -8.31 -0.50 4.97
N GLU A 215 -9.56 -0.02 5.00
CA GLU A 215 -10.72 -0.86 5.34
C GLU A 215 -10.87 -2.03 4.37
N ASN A 216 -10.66 -1.79 3.07
CA ASN A 216 -10.68 -2.85 2.07
C ASN A 216 -9.55 -3.85 2.27
N ILE A 217 -8.37 -3.39 2.69
CA ILE A 217 -7.21 -4.27 2.97
C ILE A 217 -7.51 -5.25 4.11
N ASN A 218 -8.16 -4.79 5.17
CA ASN A 218 -8.48 -5.62 6.34
C ASN A 218 -9.55 -6.68 6.03
N ASN A 219 -10.32 -6.49 4.96
CA ASN A 219 -11.37 -7.39 4.50
C ASN A 219 -10.92 -8.37 3.39
N LEU A 220 -9.68 -8.24 2.87
CA LEU A 220 -9.04 -9.24 1.99
C LEU A 220 -8.74 -10.53 2.75
#